data_AF-A0A2I1MAS5-F1
#
_entry.id   AF-A0A2I1MAS5-F1
#
_cell.length_a   1.000
_cell.length_b   1.000
_cell.length_c   1.000
_cell.angle_alpha   90.00
_cell.angle_beta   90.00
_cell.angle_gamma   90.00
#
_symmetry.space_group_name_H-M   'P 1'
#
loop_
_entity.id
_entity.type
_entity.pdbx_description
1 polymer ?
#
loop_
_entity_poly.entity_id
_entity_poly.type
_entity_poly.pdbx_seq_one_letter_code
_entity_poly.pdbx_strand_id
1 'polypeptide(L)' 'MNDIENIEEFLKDLKFKKQTFGGISESDALSKIQKLSDLYAKAFKIQQVKYEALIDEKDKELRQLRENSNE' A
#
# COMPACT_ATOMS: atom_id res chain seq x y z
N MET A 1 9.76 -3.61 -8.69
CA MET A 1 8.29 -3.62 -8.83
C MET A 1 7.75 -2.67 -7.80
N ASN A 2 7.15 -1.57 -8.25
CA ASN A 2 6.43 -0.64 -7.40
C ASN A 2 5.18 -1.38 -6.90
N ASP A 3 4.87 -1.43 -5.61
CA ASP A 3 3.72 -2.22 -5.14
C ASP A 3 2.38 -1.74 -5.69
N ILE A 4 2.33 -0.50 -6.19
CA ILE A 4 1.20 0.03 -6.97
C ILE A 4 1.05 -0.67 -8.34
N GLU A 5 2.15 -1.05 -9.01
CA GLU A 5 2.10 -1.83 -10.26
C GLU A 5 1.40 -3.18 -10.04
N ASN A 6 1.62 -3.81 -8.87
CA ASN A 6 0.94 -5.06 -8.52
C ASN A 6 -0.60 -4.88 -8.38
N ILE A 7 -1.05 -3.70 -7.96
CA ILE A 7 -2.48 -3.36 -7.88
C ILE A 7 -3.04 -3.15 -9.28
N GLU A 8 -2.32 -2.42 -10.14
CA GLU A 8 -2.73 -2.15 -11.52
C GLU A 8 -2.85 -3.46 -12.33
N GLU A 9 -1.85 -4.34 -12.24
CA GLU A 9 -1.88 -5.65 -12.88
C GLU A 9 -3.06 -6.50 -12.38
N PHE A 10 -3.30 -6.51 -11.07
CA PHE A 10 -4.42 -7.26 -10.49
C PHE A 10 -5.78 -6.74 -10.98
N LEU A 11 -5.96 -5.42 -11.04
CA LEU A 11 -7.20 -4.81 -11.49
C LEU A 11 -7.44 -5.02 -13.00
N LYS A 12 -6.38 -4.94 -13.80
CA LYS A 12 -6.43 -5.14 -15.25
C LYS A 12 -6.96 -6.52 -15.64
N ASP A 13 -6.55 -7.54 -14.90
CA ASP A 13 -6.95 -8.93 -15.16
C ASP A 13 -8.13 -9.39 -14.30
N LEU A 14 -8.74 -8.48 -13.52
CA LEU A 14 -9.81 -8.82 -12.60
C LEU A 14 -11.07 -9.28 -13.33
N LYS A 15 -11.49 -10.51 -13.04
CA LYS A 15 -12.75 -11.08 -13.52
C LYS A 15 -13.52 -11.70 -12.37
N PHE A 16 -14.83 -11.54 -12.38
CA PHE A 16 -15.74 -12.13 -11.39
C PHE A 16 -16.36 -13.41 -11.92
N LYS A 17 -16.51 -14.40 -11.05
CA LYS A 17 -17.18 -15.67 -11.34
C LYS A 17 -18.68 -15.43 -11.50
N LYS A 18 -19.24 -15.81 -12.64
CA LYS A 18 -20.68 -15.77 -12.89
C LYS A 18 -21.40 -16.85 -12.08
N GLN A 19 -22.61 -16.54 -11.63
CA GLN A 19 -23.55 -17.55 -11.12
C GLN A 19 -24.51 -18.00 -12.22
N THR A 20 -25.13 -19.16 -12.04
CA THR A 20 -26.02 -19.80 -13.02
C THR A 20 -27.31 -19.00 -13.27
N PHE A 21 -27.74 -18.17 -12.32
CA PHE A 21 -28.83 -17.22 -12.49
C PHE A 21 -28.46 -15.85 -11.92
N GLY A 22 -28.67 -14.79 -12.71
CA GLY A 22 -28.90 -13.44 -12.20
C GLY A 22 -27.72 -12.62 -11.64
N GLY A 23 -26.45 -13.04 -11.74
CA GLY A 23 -25.36 -12.20 -11.23
C GLY A 23 -23.98 -12.82 -11.14
N ILE A 24 -23.13 -12.22 -10.29
CA ILE A 24 -21.80 -12.72 -9.94
C ILE A 24 -21.82 -13.38 -8.56
N SER A 25 -20.89 -14.29 -8.33
CA SER A 25 -20.74 -14.97 -7.05
C SER A 25 -20.26 -14.00 -5.98
N GLU A 26 -21.10 -13.71 -4.98
CA GLU A 26 -20.75 -12.83 -3.86
C GLU A 26 -19.49 -13.27 -3.12
N SER A 27 -19.33 -14.58 -2.89
CA SER A 27 -18.13 -15.14 -2.26
C SER A 27 -16.86 -14.88 -3.08
N ASP A 28 -16.97 -14.94 -4.42
CA ASP A 28 -15.84 -14.67 -5.31
C ASP A 28 -15.51 -13.18 -5.32
N ALA A 29 -16.53 -12.32 -5.37
CA ALA A 29 -16.37 -10.88 -5.28
C ALA A 29 -15.71 -10.46 -3.96
N LEU A 30 -16.19 -10.99 -2.83
CA LEU A 30 -15.65 -10.69 -1.51
C LEU A 30 -14.17 -11.12 -1.41
N SER A 31 -13.83 -12.31 -1.92
CA SER A 31 -12.44 -12.77 -1.95
C SER A 31 -11.52 -11.85 -2.76
N LYS A 32 -12.01 -11.29 -3.86
CA LYS A 32 -11.26 -10.35 -4.70
C LYS A 32 -11.10 -9.00 -4.04
N ILE A 33 -12.11 -8.52 -3.33
CA ILE A 33 -12.04 -7.30 -2.52
C ILE A 33 -11.01 -7.47 -1.41
N GLN A 34 -11.01 -8.60 -0.70
CA GLN A 34 -10.00 -8.88 0.32
C GLN A 34 -8.59 -8.86 -0.28
N LYS A 35 -8.38 -9.55 -1.41
CA LYS A 35 -7.09 -9.56 -2.10
C LYS A 35 -6.64 -8.16 -2.52
N LEU A 36 -7.57 -7.33 -3.00
CA LEU A 36 -7.27 -5.93 -3.33
C LEU A 36 -6.86 -5.14 -2.08
N SER A 37 -7.57 -5.30 -0.97
CA SER A 37 -7.26 -4.65 0.31
C SER A 37 -5.86 -5.03 0.80
N ASP A 38 -5.49 -6.30 0.70
CA ASP A 38 -4.16 -6.80 1.09
C ASP A 38 -3.04 -6.18 0.24
N LEU A 39 -3.26 -6.02 -1.07
CA LEU A 39 -2.30 -5.37 -1.97
C LEU A 39 -2.10 -3.89 -1.59
N TYR A 40 -3.17 -3.16 -1.30
CA TYR A 40 -3.07 -1.79 -0.81
C TYR A 40 -2.37 -1.70 0.55
N ALA A 41 -2.72 -2.57 1.50
CA ALA A 41 -2.08 -2.60 2.81
C ALA A 41 -0.56 -2.82 2.70
N LYS A 42 -0.13 -3.71 1.80
CA LYS A 42 1.29 -3.94 1.51
C LYS A 42 1.96 -2.69 0.93
N ALA A 43 1.37 -2.08 -0.10
CA ALA A 43 1.91 -0.88 -0.73
C ALA A 43 2.06 0.27 0.28
N PHE A 44 1.04 0.50 1.12
CA PHE A 44 1.09 1.54 2.14
C PHE A 44 2.09 1.25 3.25
N LYS A 45 2.25 0.00 3.68
CA LYS A 45 3.24 -0.35 4.70
C LYS A 45 4.66 -0.03 4.24
N ILE A 46 4.98 -0.30 2.99
CA ILE A 46 6.30 0.00 2.42
C ILE A 46 6.51 1.51 2.34
N GLN A 47 5.49 2.23 1.90
CA GLN A 47 5.52 3.69 1.85
C GLN A 47 5.66 4.30 3.25
N GLN A 48 4.98 3.77 4.26
CA GLN A 48 5.07 4.18 5.66
C GLN A 48 6.50 4.02 6.18
N VAL A 49 7.11 2.85 6.04
CA VAL A 49 8.49 2.59 6.49
C VAL A 49 9.47 3.55 5.82
N LYS A 50 9.30 3.82 4.52
CA LYS A 50 10.14 4.77 3.80
C LYS A 50 10.02 6.18 4.38
N TYR A 51 8.81 6.65 4.67
CA TYR A 51 8.61 7.98 5.24
C TYR A 51 9.10 8.08 6.68
N GLU A 52 8.87 7.05 7.51
CA GLU A 52 9.41 7.00 8.88
C GLU A 52 10.94 7.13 8.88
N ALA A 53 11.63 6.40 8.00
CA ALA A 53 13.10 6.51 7.88
C ALA A 53 13.57 7.92 7.46
N LEU A 54 12.86 8.57 6.54
CA LEU A 54 13.17 9.93 6.11
C LEU A 54 12.93 10.96 7.23
N ILE A 55 11.85 10.79 8.01
CA ILE A 55 11.57 11.66 9.16
C ILE A 55 12.67 11.50 10.21
N ASP A 56 13.05 10.27 10.53
CA ASP A 56 14.13 10.00 11.50
C ASP A 56 15.47 10.61 11.09
N GLU A 57 15.80 10.57 9.80
CA GLU A 57 17.00 11.22 9.25
C GLU A 57 16.93 12.74 9.43
N LYS A 58 15.81 13.36 9.07
CA LYS A 58 15.62 14.81 9.21
C LYS A 58 15.63 15.27 10.67
N ASP A 59 15.05 14.49 11.57
CA ASP A 59 15.09 14.78 13.00
C ASP A 59 16.51 14.71 13.57
N LYS A 60 17.37 13.82 13.07
CA LYS A 60 18.79 13.78 13.43
C LYS A 60 19.53 15.01 12.92
N GLU A 61 19.34 15.39 11.66
CA GLU A 61 19.92 16.61 11.09
C GLU A 61 19.51 17.86 11.88
N LEU A 62 18.22 17.99 12.22
CA LEU A 62 17.71 19.12 13.00
C LEU A 62 18.30 19.19 14.41
N ARG A 63 18.51 18.04 15.07
CA ARG A 63 19.18 18.00 16.38
C ARG A 63 20.62 18.49 16.28
N GLN A 64 21.39 17.99 15.32
CA GLN A 64 22.77 18.41 15.10
C GLN A 64 22.88 19.92 14.79
N LEU A 65 22.00 20.46 13.95
CA LEU A 65 21.98 21.89 13.64
C LEU A 65 21.67 22.75 14.88
N ARG A 66 20.75 22.30 15.74
CA ARG A 66 20.41 23.01 16.99
C ARG A 66 21.54 22.98 17.99
N GLU A 67 22.24 21.86 18.11
CA GLU A 67 23.43 21.72 18.97
C GLU A 67 24.53 22.68 18.51
N ASN A 68 24.85 22.68 17.20
CA ASN A 68 25.88 23.55 16.62
C ASN A 68 25.52 25.06 16.64
N SER A 69 24.24 25.42 16.80
CA SER A 69 23.80 26.82 16.88
C SER A 69 23.81 27.39 18.30
N ASN A 70 23.98 26.52 19.31
CA ASN A 70 24.01 26.89 20.73
C ASN A 70 25.44 26.92 21.31
N GLU A 71 26.46 26.65 20.49
CA GLU A 71 27.90 26.88 20.74
C GLU A 71 28.37 28.20 20.12
#